data_AF-A0AAC9NH82-F1
#
_entry.id   AF-A0AAC9NH82-F1
#
_cell.length_a   1.000
_cell.length_b   1.000
_cell.length_c   1.000
_cell.angle_alpha   90.00
_cell.angle_beta   90.00
_cell.angle_gamma   90.00
#
_symmetry.space_group_name_H-M   'P 1'
#
loop_
_entity.id
_entity.type
_entity.pdbx_description
1 polymer ?
#
loop_
_entity_poly.entity_id
_entity_poly.type
_entity_poly.pdbx_seq_one_letter_code
_entity_poly.pdbx_strand_id
1 'polypeptide(L)'
;MAVIGAQAQDFNVKKGIITINKKEIAKIDRKGVVYKFTSLDDKTTFWAEVKSSANNNFWLQLKGENGNVQDMEMKNVPFTLSKEKQAIMAVYFSADGLITEEGINSERATELFQSSNKELSDKWNKIDGDRKVEKAEETALLKKANINVTDDASIMQGADKIGFINTKTTKQAYSSHEATIADIKGNVIAKVSYDETKTMNAKRGVTLTTYDDKQFDLTDLNYFMDATDPIKANPVFIAKLYANGYKFGDMTQQIKDYRDAKTTEKQEEYNKHVVEARGKSRNIYDQEGYVIDKKGTKHTGLVTIEFESVPRDGDYRISGSVGIADVSSYGNSVAIKTDKKRLNFKAKEGVEFGVGNERYIGTPTSDDGGLGNSNGELDVFGGSSKFLIVDYDNGGNMVLHHLKTPDGFYLLLKGQKKAIYLGNKSTFGTRKEDTTKKLFDKYVNCSALQFSNYDTNTFEGLKKLVDDYVQSCN
;
A
#
# COMPACT_ATOMS: atom_id res chain seq x y z
N MET A 1 -4.01 -40.97 35.12
CA MET A 1 -2.96 -40.38 34.26
C MET A 1 -2.57 -41.42 33.23
N ALA A 2 -3.08 -41.31 32.00
CA ALA A 2 -2.64 -42.17 30.90
C ALA A 2 -1.51 -41.44 30.17
N VAL A 3 -0.28 -41.96 30.29
CA VAL A 3 0.85 -41.52 29.48
C VAL A 3 0.69 -42.17 28.11
N ILE A 4 0.12 -41.43 27.16
CA ILE A 4 0.21 -41.78 25.74
C ILE A 4 1.58 -41.28 25.27
N GLY A 5 2.61 -42.09 25.49
CA GLY A 5 3.87 -41.94 24.78
C GLY A 5 3.71 -42.58 23.41
N ALA A 6 3.56 -41.77 22.37
CA ALA A 6 3.74 -42.24 21.00
C ALA A 6 5.18 -42.74 20.87
N GLN A 7 5.40 -44.06 20.90
CA GLN A 7 6.71 -44.62 20.62
C GLN A 7 7.00 -44.41 19.13
N ALA A 8 8.00 -43.60 18.82
CA ALA A 8 8.51 -43.47 17.47
C ALA A 8 9.06 -44.85 17.03
N GLN A 9 8.60 -45.35 15.87
CA GLN A 9 9.10 -46.61 15.31
C GLN A 9 10.62 -46.53 15.08
N ASP A 10 11.36 -47.56 15.55
CA ASP A 10 12.81 -47.65 15.36
C ASP A 10 13.13 -48.36 14.05
N PHE A 11 13.64 -47.61 13.07
CA PHE A 11 14.08 -48.14 11.78
C PHE A 11 15.59 -48.37 11.79
N ASN A 12 16.02 -49.59 11.48
CA ASN A 12 17.42 -49.95 11.42
C ASN A 12 17.73 -50.86 10.22
N VAL A 13 18.99 -50.88 9.79
CA VAL A 13 19.49 -51.76 8.75
C VAL A 13 20.72 -52.49 9.27
N LYS A 14 20.71 -53.81 9.20
CA LYS A 14 21.85 -54.65 9.61
C LYS A 14 22.12 -55.68 8.53
N LYS A 15 23.32 -55.65 7.93
CA LYS A 15 23.75 -56.59 6.88
C LYS A 15 22.75 -56.73 5.70
N GLY A 16 22.16 -55.62 5.26
CA GLY A 16 21.17 -55.62 4.16
C GLY A 16 19.77 -56.10 4.55
N ILE A 17 19.49 -56.27 5.85
CA ILE A 17 18.15 -56.56 6.37
C ILE A 17 17.60 -55.32 7.07
N ILE A 18 16.39 -54.91 6.69
CA ILE A 18 15.62 -53.86 7.35
C ILE A 18 14.94 -54.46 8.57
N THR A 19 15.10 -53.79 9.71
CA THR A 19 14.33 -54.08 10.92
C THR A 19 13.51 -52.88 11.35
N ILE A 20 12.23 -53.11 11.68
CA ILE A 20 11.37 -52.13 12.35
C ILE A 20 11.09 -52.66 13.75
N ASN A 21 11.35 -51.86 14.78
CA ASN A 21 11.19 -52.26 16.19
C ASN A 21 11.91 -53.59 16.50
N LYS A 22 13.10 -53.78 15.91
CA LYS A 22 13.96 -54.99 15.99
C LYS A 22 13.42 -56.26 15.30
N LYS A 23 12.27 -56.22 14.65
CA LYS A 23 11.74 -57.32 13.82
C LYS A 23 12.26 -57.18 12.40
N GLU A 24 12.79 -58.25 11.82
CA GLU A 24 13.18 -58.29 10.40
C GLU A 24 11.93 -58.24 9.52
N ILE A 25 11.90 -57.31 8.55
CA ILE A 25 10.71 -57.07 7.72
C ILE A 25 10.97 -57.18 6.21
N ALA A 26 12.18 -56.84 5.75
CA ALA A 26 12.53 -56.87 4.34
C ALA A 26 14.05 -56.83 4.16
N LYS A 27 14.52 -57.16 2.96
CA LYS A 27 15.90 -57.00 2.52
C LYS A 27 16.03 -55.68 1.76
N ILE A 28 17.18 -55.01 1.89
CA ILE A 28 17.51 -53.79 1.18
C ILE A 28 18.91 -53.89 0.56
N ASP A 29 19.02 -53.49 -0.70
CA ASP A 29 20.28 -53.32 -1.41
C ASP A 29 20.33 -51.93 -2.06
N ARG A 30 21.52 -51.36 -2.17
CA ARG A 30 21.71 -49.97 -2.64
C ARG A 30 22.60 -49.91 -3.86
N LYS A 31 22.09 -49.24 -4.91
CA LYS A 31 22.86 -48.85 -6.09
C LYS A 31 22.76 -47.34 -6.32
N GLY A 32 23.78 -46.60 -5.87
CA GLY A 32 23.80 -45.14 -5.98
C GLY A 32 22.75 -44.48 -5.09
N VAL A 33 21.72 -43.88 -5.70
CA VAL A 33 20.57 -43.26 -5.03
C VAL A 33 19.31 -44.14 -5.05
N VAL A 34 19.37 -45.28 -5.74
CA VAL A 34 18.26 -46.22 -5.87
C VAL A 34 18.42 -47.35 -4.85
N TYR A 35 17.34 -47.67 -4.15
CA TYR A 35 17.27 -48.71 -3.14
C TYR A 35 16.34 -49.82 -3.64
N LYS A 36 16.86 -51.05 -3.69
CA LYS A 36 16.09 -52.26 -4.02
C LYS A 36 15.54 -52.84 -2.73
N PHE A 37 14.24 -53.03 -2.66
CA PHE A 37 13.53 -53.68 -1.56
C PHE A 37 13.10 -55.07 -2.02
N THR A 38 13.35 -56.08 -1.19
CA THR A 38 12.98 -57.48 -1.48
C THR A 38 12.35 -58.11 -0.24
N SER A 39 11.26 -58.85 -0.40
CA SER A 39 10.62 -59.58 0.71
C SER A 39 11.58 -60.62 1.30
N LEU A 40 11.36 -61.03 2.57
CA LEU A 40 12.26 -61.99 3.22
C LEU A 40 12.28 -63.35 2.50
N ASP A 41 11.17 -63.72 1.86
CA ASP A 41 11.00 -64.93 1.05
C ASP A 41 11.40 -64.75 -0.44
N ASP A 42 11.99 -63.60 -0.79
CA ASP A 42 12.48 -63.25 -2.13
C ASP A 42 11.41 -63.24 -3.25
N LYS A 43 10.12 -63.27 -2.93
CA LYS A 43 9.03 -63.30 -3.93
C LYS A 43 8.61 -61.94 -4.49
N THR A 44 8.78 -60.87 -3.72
CA THR A 44 8.36 -59.53 -4.12
C THR A 44 9.53 -58.59 -4.09
N THR A 45 9.79 -57.91 -5.22
CA THR A 45 10.84 -56.91 -5.32
C THR A 45 10.32 -55.61 -5.92
N PHE A 46 10.84 -54.48 -5.46
CA PHE A 46 10.66 -53.18 -6.11
C PHE A 46 11.85 -52.27 -5.81
N TRP A 47 11.93 -51.14 -6.50
CA TRP A 47 12.95 -50.13 -6.27
C TRP A 47 12.33 -48.83 -5.81
N ALA A 48 13.05 -48.09 -4.97
CA ALA A 48 12.66 -46.78 -4.50
C ALA A 48 13.80 -45.77 -4.66
N GLU A 49 13.46 -44.56 -5.04
CA GLU A 49 14.37 -43.42 -5.09
C GLU A 49 13.66 -42.19 -4.52
N VAL A 50 14.28 -41.52 -3.55
CA VAL A 50 13.80 -40.20 -3.10
C VAL A 50 14.28 -39.17 -4.10
N LYS A 51 13.34 -38.58 -4.83
CA LYS A 51 13.58 -37.53 -5.80
C LYS A 51 13.40 -36.16 -5.14
N SER A 52 14.05 -35.16 -5.71
CA SER A 52 13.94 -33.77 -5.27
C SER A 52 13.93 -32.83 -6.46
N SER A 53 13.09 -31.81 -6.39
CA SER A 53 13.13 -30.65 -7.29
C SER A 53 14.19 -29.66 -6.83
N ALA A 54 14.52 -28.69 -7.68
CA ALA A 54 15.42 -27.60 -7.33
C ALA A 54 14.87 -26.71 -6.18
N ASN A 55 13.56 -26.73 -5.95
CA ASN A 55 12.88 -26.05 -4.84
C ASN A 55 12.86 -26.87 -3.54
N ASN A 56 13.62 -27.97 -3.45
CA ASN A 56 13.58 -28.92 -2.32
C ASN A 56 12.16 -29.49 -2.06
N ASN A 57 11.31 -29.60 -3.08
CA ASN A 57 10.14 -30.48 -2.99
C ASN A 57 10.62 -31.92 -3.18
N PHE A 58 10.27 -32.80 -2.25
CA PHE A 58 10.66 -34.21 -2.26
C PHE A 58 9.47 -35.10 -2.61
N TRP A 59 9.73 -36.13 -3.40
CA TRP A 59 8.76 -37.19 -3.66
C TRP A 59 9.47 -38.54 -3.73
N LEU A 60 8.71 -39.60 -3.47
CA LEU A 60 9.18 -40.97 -3.61
C LEU A 60 8.82 -41.45 -4.99
N GLN A 61 9.80 -41.95 -5.74
CA GLN A 61 9.58 -42.67 -6.99
C GLN A 61 9.81 -44.16 -6.76
N LEU A 62 8.77 -44.95 -6.96
CA LEU A 62 8.81 -46.40 -6.89
C LEU A 62 8.84 -47.01 -8.29
N LYS A 63 9.51 -48.14 -8.45
CA LYS A 63 9.53 -48.91 -9.70
C LYS A 63 9.27 -50.38 -9.40
N GLY A 64 8.32 -51.00 -10.08
CA GLY A 64 8.04 -52.44 -10.01
C GLY A 64 8.95 -53.25 -10.93
N GLU A 65 8.94 -54.58 -10.77
CA GLU A 65 9.72 -55.52 -11.64
C GLU A 65 9.27 -55.50 -13.10
N ASN A 66 7.99 -55.19 -13.33
CA ASN A 66 7.44 -54.97 -14.67
C ASN A 66 7.87 -53.63 -15.31
N GLY A 67 8.64 -52.81 -14.59
CA GLY A 67 9.14 -51.52 -15.07
C GLY A 67 8.19 -50.34 -14.88
N ASN A 68 6.96 -50.56 -14.43
CA ASN A 68 6.02 -49.50 -14.13
C ASN A 68 6.50 -48.64 -12.96
N VAL A 69 6.24 -47.33 -13.04
CA VAL A 69 6.75 -46.33 -12.09
C VAL A 69 5.59 -45.65 -11.37
N GLN A 70 5.72 -45.41 -10.08
CA GLN A 70 4.72 -44.75 -9.25
C GLN A 70 5.37 -43.63 -8.43
N ASP A 71 4.94 -42.41 -8.67
CA ASP A 71 5.31 -41.24 -7.86
C ASP A 71 4.36 -41.07 -6.68
N MET A 72 4.93 -40.76 -5.51
CA MET A 72 4.19 -40.56 -4.27
C MET A 72 4.71 -39.37 -3.49
N GLU A 73 3.81 -38.57 -2.92
CA GLU A 73 4.16 -37.47 -2.03
C GLU A 73 4.77 -38.01 -0.73
N MET A 74 5.89 -37.44 -0.30
CA MET A 74 6.50 -37.79 0.98
C MET A 74 5.79 -37.10 2.15
N LYS A 75 4.74 -37.74 2.67
CA LYS A 75 3.96 -37.22 3.81
C LYS A 75 4.50 -37.75 5.14
N ASN A 76 4.63 -36.86 6.13
CA ASN A 76 4.95 -37.22 7.52
C ASN A 76 6.25 -38.03 7.71
N VAL A 77 7.20 -37.94 6.78
CA VAL A 77 8.49 -38.63 6.87
C VAL A 77 9.39 -37.93 7.89
N PRO A 78 9.80 -38.58 8.99
CA PRO A 78 10.69 -37.98 9.99
C PRO A 78 12.06 -37.63 9.41
N PHE A 79 12.67 -36.56 9.92
CA PHE A 79 14.03 -36.17 9.53
C PHE A 79 15.06 -37.20 10.00
N THR A 80 15.99 -37.57 9.11
CA THR A 80 17.14 -38.44 9.43
C THR A 80 18.34 -38.07 8.56
N LEU A 81 19.54 -38.17 9.13
CA LEU A 81 20.80 -37.92 8.41
C LEU A 81 21.22 -39.12 7.54
N SER A 82 20.65 -40.31 7.78
CA SER A 82 20.93 -41.49 6.96
C SER A 82 20.00 -41.53 5.75
N LYS A 83 20.57 -41.38 4.55
CA LYS A 83 19.82 -41.49 3.28
C LYS A 83 19.13 -42.84 3.12
N GLU A 84 19.74 -43.91 3.63
CA GLU A 84 19.15 -45.26 3.62
C GLU A 84 17.93 -45.34 4.56
N LYS A 85 18.04 -44.82 5.78
CA LYS A 85 16.87 -44.72 6.68
C LYS A 85 15.79 -43.81 6.09
N GLN A 86 16.18 -42.73 5.42
CA GLN A 86 15.25 -41.81 4.76
C GLN A 86 14.45 -42.54 3.67
N ALA A 87 15.09 -43.36 2.84
CA ALA A 87 14.40 -44.15 1.83
C ALA A 87 13.42 -45.17 2.45
N ILE A 88 13.82 -45.85 3.52
CA ILE A 88 12.95 -46.80 4.24
C ILE A 88 11.72 -46.08 4.82
N MET A 89 11.94 -44.96 5.53
CA MET A 89 10.87 -44.15 6.09
C MET A 89 9.98 -43.56 5.00
N ALA A 90 10.55 -43.12 3.87
CA ALA A 90 9.78 -42.63 2.74
C ALA A 90 8.84 -43.71 2.20
N VAL A 91 9.32 -44.92 1.97
CA VAL A 91 8.46 -46.04 1.53
C VAL A 91 7.40 -46.34 2.59
N TYR A 92 7.79 -46.47 3.85
CA TYR A 92 6.88 -46.82 4.94
C TYR A 92 5.74 -45.81 5.12
N PHE A 93 6.03 -44.50 5.12
CA PHE A 93 5.03 -43.45 5.37
C PHE A 93 4.31 -42.93 4.11
N SER A 94 4.95 -43.02 2.94
CA SER A 94 4.40 -42.43 1.69
C SER A 94 3.68 -43.46 0.82
N ALA A 95 4.11 -44.72 0.89
CA ALA A 95 3.51 -45.83 0.17
C ALA A 95 2.68 -46.68 1.13
N ASP A 96 1.73 -46.03 1.80
CA ASP A 96 0.93 -46.64 2.88
C ASP A 96 0.49 -48.07 2.52
N GLY A 97 0.86 -49.02 3.38
CA GLY A 97 0.61 -50.45 3.23
C GLY A 97 1.56 -51.24 2.33
N LEU A 98 2.54 -50.62 1.65
CA LEU A 98 3.53 -51.34 0.81
C LEU A 98 4.60 -52.05 1.66
N ILE A 99 5.06 -51.40 2.72
CA ILE A 99 5.88 -52.00 3.79
C ILE A 99 5.17 -51.75 5.11
N THR A 100 5.00 -52.79 5.92
CA THR A 100 4.40 -52.74 7.25
C THR A 100 5.32 -53.41 8.28
N GLU A 101 4.89 -53.47 9.55
CA GLU A 101 5.57 -54.25 10.59
C GLU A 101 5.58 -55.77 10.31
N GLU A 102 4.79 -56.24 9.35
CA GLU A 102 4.76 -57.64 8.89
C GLU A 102 5.65 -57.89 7.65
N GLY A 103 6.22 -56.85 7.05
CA GLY A 103 7.05 -56.95 5.86
C GLY A 103 6.45 -56.28 4.63
N ILE A 104 6.93 -56.67 3.46
CA ILE A 104 6.41 -56.18 2.18
C ILE A 104 5.06 -56.83 1.89
N ASN A 105 4.05 -56.01 1.61
CA ASN A 105 2.73 -56.49 1.18
C ASN A 105 2.74 -56.78 -0.32
N SER A 106 2.88 -58.06 -0.68
CA SER A 106 2.95 -58.53 -2.07
C SER A 106 1.71 -58.22 -2.90
N GLU A 107 0.51 -58.31 -2.30
CA GLU A 107 -0.74 -58.00 -3.00
C GLU A 107 -0.80 -56.51 -3.34
N ARG A 108 -0.47 -55.66 -2.36
CA ARG A 108 -0.43 -54.20 -2.56
C ARG A 108 0.63 -53.79 -3.56
N ALA A 109 1.81 -54.41 -3.52
CA ALA A 109 2.87 -54.19 -4.51
C ALA A 109 2.38 -54.56 -5.93
N THR A 110 1.72 -55.71 -6.06
CA THR A 110 1.17 -56.17 -7.35
C THR A 110 0.14 -55.19 -7.88
N GLU A 111 -0.82 -54.75 -7.05
CA GLU A 111 -1.85 -53.77 -7.40
C GLU A 111 -1.25 -52.42 -7.80
N LEU A 112 -0.33 -51.89 -6.97
CA LEU A 112 0.28 -50.58 -7.17
C LEU A 112 1.01 -50.46 -8.50
N PHE A 113 1.74 -51.52 -8.91
CA PHE A 113 2.52 -51.50 -10.15
C PHE A 113 1.73 -51.99 -11.37
N GLN A 114 0.41 -52.15 -11.33
CA GLN A 114 -0.38 -52.46 -12.54
C GLN A 114 -0.39 -51.33 -13.57
N SER A 115 -0.20 -50.09 -13.12
CA SER A 115 -0.14 -48.89 -13.96
C SER A 115 1.11 -48.07 -13.65
N SER A 116 1.33 -46.97 -14.38
CA SER A 116 2.34 -45.98 -14.05
C SER A 116 1.72 -44.63 -13.69
N ASN A 117 2.28 -43.95 -12.70
CA ASN A 117 2.01 -42.56 -12.35
C ASN A 117 3.36 -41.81 -12.25
N LYS A 118 3.52 -40.76 -13.05
CA LYS A 118 4.72 -39.90 -13.06
C LYS A 118 4.37 -38.42 -12.85
N GLU A 119 3.18 -38.10 -12.35
CA GLU A 119 2.68 -36.73 -12.28
C GLU A 119 3.61 -35.78 -11.53
N LEU A 120 4.18 -36.21 -10.39
CA LEU A 120 5.10 -35.38 -9.61
C LEU A 120 6.43 -35.17 -10.34
N SER A 121 6.99 -36.24 -10.91
CA SER A 121 8.21 -36.18 -11.71
C SER A 121 8.02 -35.28 -12.92
N ASP A 122 6.95 -35.47 -13.69
CA ASP A 122 6.67 -34.71 -14.90
C ASP A 122 6.46 -33.22 -14.56
N LYS A 123 5.69 -32.93 -13.50
CA LYS A 123 5.49 -31.56 -13.00
C LYS A 123 6.81 -30.88 -12.66
N TRP A 124 7.61 -31.49 -11.79
CA TRP A 124 8.83 -30.85 -11.29
C TRP A 124 9.95 -30.83 -12.33
N ASN A 125 10.09 -31.89 -13.13
CA ASN A 125 11.05 -31.92 -14.24
C ASN A 125 10.71 -30.86 -15.28
N LYS A 126 9.43 -30.62 -15.58
CA LYS A 126 9.02 -29.53 -16.48
C LYS A 126 9.40 -28.17 -15.89
N ILE A 127 9.02 -27.89 -14.65
CA ILE A 127 9.31 -26.60 -13.99
C ILE A 127 10.83 -26.35 -13.94
N ASP A 128 11.62 -27.32 -13.53
CA ASP A 128 13.08 -27.19 -13.46
C ASP A 128 13.73 -27.16 -14.85
N GLY A 129 13.11 -27.83 -15.84
CA GLY A 129 13.49 -27.78 -17.25
C GLY A 129 13.29 -26.38 -17.84
N ASP A 130 12.10 -25.81 -17.68
CA ASP A 130 11.75 -24.47 -18.19
C ASP A 130 12.72 -23.41 -17.63
N ARG A 131 13.04 -23.47 -16.33
CA ARG A 131 14.02 -22.57 -15.69
C ARG A 131 15.43 -22.72 -16.26
N LYS A 132 15.86 -23.96 -16.56
CA LYS A 132 17.17 -24.21 -17.17
C LYS A 132 17.23 -23.68 -18.60
N VAL A 133 16.13 -23.80 -19.35
CA VAL A 133 16.01 -23.25 -20.70
C VAL A 133 16.10 -21.73 -20.65
N GLU A 134 15.30 -21.07 -19.81
CA GLU A 134 15.34 -19.62 -19.61
C GLU A 134 16.78 -19.13 -19.30
N LYS A 135 17.44 -19.74 -18.31
CA LYS A 135 18.83 -19.42 -17.98
C LYS A 135 19.78 -19.58 -19.16
N ALA A 136 19.62 -20.66 -19.94
CA ALA A 136 20.48 -20.94 -21.08
C ALA A 136 20.28 -19.88 -22.19
N GLU A 137 19.05 -19.47 -22.44
CA GLU A 137 18.70 -18.42 -23.40
C GLU A 137 19.28 -17.06 -22.98
N GLU A 138 19.10 -16.67 -21.72
CA GLU A 138 19.67 -15.43 -21.17
C GLU A 138 21.20 -15.39 -21.28
N THR A 139 21.85 -16.52 -20.94
CA THR A 139 23.31 -16.67 -21.07
C THR A 139 23.76 -16.61 -22.52
N ALA A 140 23.01 -17.22 -23.45
CA ALA A 140 23.31 -17.19 -24.87
C ALA A 140 23.19 -15.77 -25.46
N LEU A 141 22.22 -14.97 -24.97
CA LEU A 141 22.08 -13.56 -25.36
C LEU A 141 23.30 -12.73 -24.98
N LEU A 142 23.85 -12.89 -23.77
CA LEU A 142 25.08 -12.20 -23.38
C LEU A 142 26.26 -12.59 -24.27
N LYS A 143 26.45 -13.90 -24.49
CA LYS A 143 27.53 -14.41 -25.37
C LYS A 143 27.41 -13.84 -26.78
N LYS A 144 26.21 -13.84 -27.37
CA LYS A 144 25.94 -13.28 -28.70
C LYS A 144 26.23 -11.77 -28.75
N ALA A 145 25.96 -11.05 -27.67
CA ALA A 145 26.22 -9.62 -27.56
C ALA A 145 27.67 -9.28 -27.19
N ASN A 146 28.54 -10.30 -27.00
CA ASN A 146 29.91 -10.17 -26.49
C ASN A 146 29.98 -9.46 -25.12
N ILE A 147 28.98 -9.69 -24.27
CA ILE A 147 28.90 -9.10 -22.93
C ILE A 147 29.48 -10.09 -21.91
N ASN A 148 30.36 -9.60 -21.05
CA ASN A 148 30.89 -10.34 -19.91
C ASN A 148 30.96 -9.45 -18.67
N VAL A 149 31.04 -10.09 -17.50
CA VAL A 149 31.34 -9.41 -16.24
C VAL A 149 32.70 -9.88 -15.77
N THR A 150 33.60 -8.94 -15.52
CA THR A 150 34.97 -9.18 -15.06
C THR A 150 35.03 -9.31 -13.54
N ASP A 151 36.16 -9.82 -13.01
CA ASP A 151 36.35 -10.04 -11.58
C ASP A 151 36.34 -8.76 -10.74
N ASP A 152 36.67 -7.61 -11.34
CA ASP A 152 36.54 -6.27 -10.74
C ASP A 152 35.10 -5.72 -10.81
N ALA A 153 34.13 -6.56 -11.18
CA ALA A 153 32.71 -6.25 -11.33
C ALA A 153 32.39 -5.17 -12.39
N SER A 154 33.28 -4.99 -13.37
CA SER A 154 32.98 -4.21 -14.58
C SER A 154 32.13 -5.03 -15.56
N ILE A 155 31.17 -4.38 -16.22
CA ILE A 155 30.37 -4.98 -17.28
C ILE A 155 30.98 -4.53 -18.60
N MET A 156 31.48 -5.48 -19.38
CA MET A 156 32.21 -5.23 -20.62
C MET A 156 31.39 -5.71 -21.81
N GLN A 157 31.39 -4.95 -22.90
CA GLN A 157 30.96 -5.39 -24.22
C GLN A 157 32.18 -5.38 -25.15
N GLY A 158 32.75 -6.55 -25.41
CA GLY A 158 34.08 -6.64 -26.01
C GLY A 158 35.13 -5.92 -25.15
N ALA A 159 35.76 -4.89 -25.70
CA ALA A 159 36.77 -4.09 -25.01
C ALA A 159 36.18 -2.89 -24.25
N ASP A 160 34.92 -2.54 -24.50
CA ASP A 160 34.31 -1.33 -23.97
C ASP A 160 33.59 -1.61 -22.65
N LYS A 161 33.85 -0.79 -21.63
CA LYS A 161 33.09 -0.83 -20.37
C LYS A 161 31.74 -0.15 -20.58
N ILE A 162 30.66 -0.88 -20.31
CA ILE A 162 29.27 -0.41 -20.49
C ILE A 162 28.51 -0.27 -19.17
N GLY A 163 29.08 -0.71 -18.05
CA GLY A 163 28.50 -0.55 -16.73
C GLY A 163 29.35 -1.19 -15.64
N PHE A 164 28.80 -1.26 -14.44
CA PHE A 164 29.46 -1.91 -13.31
C PHE A 164 28.45 -2.38 -12.27
N ILE A 165 28.90 -3.29 -11.41
CA ILE A 165 28.11 -3.84 -10.30
C ILE A 165 28.88 -3.58 -9.02
N ASN A 166 28.20 -3.07 -8.00
CA ASN A 166 28.76 -2.95 -6.66
C ASN A 166 27.97 -3.83 -5.70
N THR A 167 28.65 -4.77 -5.05
CA THR A 167 28.03 -5.70 -4.10
C THR A 167 28.55 -5.45 -2.70
N LYS A 168 27.64 -5.08 -1.80
CA LYS A 168 27.90 -4.96 -0.38
C LYS A 168 27.59 -6.28 0.31
N THR A 169 28.55 -6.80 1.08
CA THR A 169 28.37 -8.03 1.86
C THR A 169 28.27 -7.73 3.34
N THR A 170 27.22 -8.22 3.99
CA THR A 170 27.05 -8.20 5.43
C THR A 170 27.33 -9.58 5.99
N LYS A 171 28.37 -9.70 6.82
CA LYS A 171 28.76 -10.98 7.43
C LYS A 171 27.94 -11.24 8.69
N GLN A 172 27.29 -12.39 8.77
CA GLN A 172 26.63 -12.93 9.97
C GLN A 172 26.94 -14.44 10.07
N ALA A 173 26.09 -15.24 10.70
CA ALA A 173 26.20 -16.71 10.66
C ALA A 173 26.04 -17.27 9.24
N TYR A 174 25.27 -16.59 8.40
CA TYR A 174 25.22 -16.73 6.95
C TYR A 174 25.35 -15.34 6.34
N SER A 175 26.15 -15.18 5.28
CA SER A 175 26.35 -13.86 4.67
C SER A 175 25.12 -13.44 3.86
N SER A 176 24.81 -12.14 3.87
CA SER A 176 23.85 -11.52 2.97
C SER A 176 24.52 -10.47 2.09
N HIS A 177 23.96 -10.27 0.90
CA HIS A 177 24.53 -9.45 -0.16
C HIS A 177 23.49 -8.49 -0.72
N GLU A 178 23.93 -7.27 -1.03
CA GLU A 178 23.15 -6.26 -1.74
C GLU A 178 23.95 -5.81 -2.96
N ALA A 179 23.51 -6.19 -4.15
CA ALA A 179 24.12 -5.77 -5.41
C ALA A 179 23.35 -4.58 -6.00
N THR A 180 24.09 -3.56 -6.40
CA THR A 180 23.60 -2.40 -7.15
C THR A 180 24.24 -2.43 -8.53
N ILE A 181 23.41 -2.53 -9.57
CA ILE A 181 23.83 -2.56 -10.97
C ILE A 181 23.65 -1.17 -11.54
N ALA A 182 24.71 -0.63 -12.16
CA ALA A 182 24.72 0.71 -12.72
C ALA A 182 25.22 0.74 -14.17
N ASP A 183 24.78 1.76 -14.88
CA ASP A 183 25.22 2.09 -16.24
C ASP A 183 26.64 2.71 -16.22
N ILE A 184 27.20 3.08 -17.38
CA ILE A 184 28.57 3.63 -17.46
C ILE A 184 28.72 5.00 -16.79
N LYS A 185 27.62 5.74 -16.61
CA LYS A 185 27.58 7.05 -15.94
C LYS A 185 27.31 6.94 -14.45
N GLY A 186 27.06 5.74 -13.93
CA GLY A 186 26.73 5.48 -12.54
C GLY A 186 25.24 5.63 -12.21
N ASN A 187 24.37 5.75 -13.20
CA ASN A 187 22.94 5.68 -12.96
C ASN A 187 22.56 4.26 -12.55
N VAL A 188 21.85 4.13 -11.42
CA VAL A 188 21.37 2.82 -10.95
C VAL A 188 20.31 2.29 -11.91
N ILE A 189 20.58 1.14 -12.50
CA ILE A 189 19.65 0.40 -13.36
C ILE A 189 18.80 -0.53 -12.52
N ALA A 190 19.42 -1.23 -11.56
CA ALA A 190 18.73 -2.23 -10.76
C ALA A 190 19.42 -2.52 -9.43
N LYS A 191 18.69 -3.16 -8.52
CA LYS A 191 19.17 -3.64 -7.23
C LYS A 191 18.64 -5.05 -6.96
N VAL A 192 19.41 -5.83 -6.22
CA VAL A 192 19.02 -7.17 -5.76
C VAL A 192 19.63 -7.45 -4.40
N SER A 193 18.86 -8.10 -3.53
CA SER A 193 19.32 -8.64 -2.25
C SER A 193 19.23 -10.16 -2.26
N TYR A 194 20.29 -10.83 -1.81
CA TYR A 194 20.35 -12.29 -1.77
C TYR A 194 21.25 -12.80 -0.63
N ASP A 195 21.05 -14.04 -0.22
CA ASP A 195 21.82 -14.75 0.79
C ASP A 195 22.86 -15.68 0.16
N GLU A 196 23.86 -16.06 0.96
CA GLU A 196 24.96 -16.96 0.58
C GLU A 196 24.50 -18.38 0.18
N THR A 197 23.34 -18.82 0.66
CA THR A 197 22.83 -20.19 0.44
C THR A 197 21.54 -20.18 -0.38
N LYS A 198 21.42 -21.11 -1.33
CA LYS A 198 20.20 -21.23 -2.15
C LYS A 198 18.98 -21.56 -1.31
N THR A 199 19.15 -22.30 -0.21
CA THR A 199 18.03 -22.68 0.68
C THR A 199 17.38 -21.44 1.32
N MET A 200 18.17 -20.45 1.71
CA MET A 200 17.65 -19.18 2.24
C MET A 200 17.01 -18.34 1.13
N ASN A 201 17.66 -18.27 -0.03
CA ASN A 201 17.13 -17.60 -1.22
C ASN A 201 15.79 -18.18 -1.67
N ALA A 202 15.67 -19.50 -1.80
CA ALA A 202 14.43 -20.21 -2.13
C ALA A 202 13.29 -19.89 -1.18
N LYS A 203 13.59 -19.71 0.13
CA LYS A 203 12.59 -19.41 1.15
C LYS A 203 12.09 -17.98 1.10
N ARG A 204 12.99 -17.02 0.82
CA ARG A 204 12.67 -15.57 0.82
C ARG A 204 12.23 -15.06 -0.55
N GLY A 205 12.65 -15.75 -1.62
CA GLY A 205 12.62 -15.23 -2.98
C GLY A 205 13.73 -14.20 -3.18
N VAL A 206 14.50 -14.37 -4.26
CA VAL A 206 15.43 -13.35 -4.75
C VAL A 206 14.84 -12.67 -5.97
N THR A 207 14.62 -11.36 -5.83
CA THR A 207 14.02 -10.52 -6.86
C THR A 207 14.96 -9.35 -7.20
N LEU A 208 15.17 -9.15 -8.50
CA LEU A 208 15.88 -8.01 -9.05
C LEU A 208 14.88 -6.92 -9.40
N THR A 209 15.08 -5.73 -8.84
CA THR A 209 14.18 -4.58 -9.04
C THR A 209 14.90 -3.48 -9.80
N THR A 210 14.27 -2.98 -10.86
CA THR A 210 14.86 -1.98 -11.77
C THR A 210 14.43 -0.55 -11.44
N TYR A 211 15.07 0.43 -12.07
CA TYR A 211 14.75 1.85 -11.91
C TYR A 211 13.32 2.21 -12.32
N ASP A 212 12.72 1.40 -13.21
CA ASP A 212 11.35 1.50 -13.68
C ASP A 212 10.38 0.57 -12.94
N ASP A 213 10.76 0.15 -11.72
CA ASP A 213 9.96 -0.66 -10.78
C ASP A 213 9.55 -2.04 -11.31
N LYS A 214 10.13 -2.50 -12.42
CA LYS A 214 9.97 -3.90 -12.87
C LYS A 214 10.73 -4.83 -11.93
N GLN A 215 10.16 -6.01 -11.74
CA GLN A 215 10.69 -7.04 -10.86
C GLN A 215 10.91 -8.33 -11.65
N PHE A 216 12.08 -8.93 -11.45
CA PHE A 216 12.47 -10.17 -12.10
C PHE A 216 12.95 -11.19 -11.08
N ASP A 217 12.35 -12.37 -11.08
CA ASP A 217 12.78 -13.45 -10.21
C ASP A 217 14.10 -14.06 -10.69
N LEU A 218 15.03 -14.22 -9.77
CA LEU A 218 16.35 -14.81 -10.04
C LEU A 218 16.35 -16.29 -9.63
N THR A 219 15.70 -17.11 -10.46
CA THR A 219 15.52 -18.55 -10.25
C THR A 219 16.85 -19.30 -10.05
N ASP A 220 17.94 -18.83 -10.65
CA ASP A 220 19.27 -19.43 -10.52
C ASP A 220 19.81 -19.37 -9.08
N LEU A 221 19.73 -18.19 -8.45
CA LEU A 221 20.14 -17.98 -7.07
C LEU A 221 19.22 -18.68 -6.07
N ASN A 222 17.95 -18.80 -6.42
CA ASN A 222 16.97 -19.49 -5.59
C ASN A 222 17.21 -21.01 -5.57
N TYR A 223 17.62 -21.63 -6.68
CA TYR A 223 17.46 -23.08 -6.83
C TYR A 223 18.69 -23.85 -7.32
N PHE A 224 19.66 -23.19 -7.94
CA PHE A 224 20.78 -23.88 -8.61
C PHE A 224 22.17 -23.46 -8.13
N MET A 225 22.31 -22.39 -7.33
CA MET A 225 23.61 -21.87 -6.89
C MET A 225 23.78 -21.85 -5.36
N ASP A 226 24.60 -22.77 -4.82
CA ASP A 226 25.06 -22.73 -3.42
C ASP A 226 26.41 -22.01 -3.28
N ALA A 227 26.66 -21.39 -2.11
CA ALA A 227 27.88 -20.63 -1.80
C ALA A 227 28.11 -19.50 -2.83
N THR A 228 27.10 -18.66 -2.99
CA THR A 228 27.01 -17.61 -4.02
C THR A 228 28.02 -16.49 -3.77
N ASP A 229 29.28 -16.75 -4.13
CA ASP A 229 30.30 -15.72 -4.32
C ASP A 229 29.70 -14.60 -5.21
N PRO A 230 29.72 -13.33 -4.75
CA PRO A 230 29.26 -12.20 -5.56
C PRO A 230 29.77 -12.20 -7.00
N ILE A 231 31.02 -12.60 -7.23
CA ILE A 231 31.60 -12.64 -8.59
C ILE A 231 30.83 -13.62 -9.48
N LYS A 232 30.38 -14.75 -8.94
CA LYS A 232 29.60 -15.76 -9.68
C LYS A 232 28.14 -15.38 -9.86
N ALA A 233 27.57 -14.63 -8.93
CA ALA A 233 26.19 -14.16 -9.01
C ALA A 233 26.01 -13.03 -10.04
N ASN A 234 27.02 -12.17 -10.17
CA ASN A 234 27.01 -11.01 -11.05
C ASN A 234 26.57 -11.29 -12.50
N PRO A 235 27.13 -12.29 -13.22
CA PRO A 235 26.67 -12.63 -14.56
C PRO A 235 25.18 -12.96 -14.67
N VAL A 236 24.57 -13.54 -13.62
CA VAL A 236 23.14 -13.90 -13.61
C VAL A 236 22.28 -12.63 -13.64
N PHE A 237 22.64 -11.61 -12.86
CA PHE A 237 21.91 -10.34 -12.82
C PHE A 237 21.97 -9.64 -14.18
N ILE A 238 23.15 -9.64 -14.80
CA ILE A 238 23.37 -9.02 -16.11
C ILE A 238 22.64 -9.77 -17.21
N ALA A 239 22.61 -11.11 -17.15
CA ALA A 239 21.89 -11.94 -18.12
C ALA A 239 20.39 -11.64 -18.07
N LYS A 240 19.79 -11.64 -16.88
CA LYS A 240 18.37 -11.33 -16.67
C LYS A 240 18.03 -9.91 -17.14
N LEU A 241 18.83 -8.91 -16.77
CA LEU A 241 18.64 -7.53 -17.19
C LEU A 241 18.74 -7.36 -18.71
N TYR A 242 19.77 -7.91 -19.33
CA TYR A 242 19.99 -7.75 -20.76
C TYR A 242 18.90 -8.43 -21.60
N ALA A 243 18.44 -9.61 -21.17
CA ALA A 243 17.32 -10.31 -21.79
C ALA A 243 16.01 -9.52 -21.70
N ASN A 244 15.83 -8.73 -20.64
CA ASN A 244 14.66 -7.88 -20.42
C ASN A 244 14.82 -6.44 -20.94
N GLY A 245 15.80 -6.20 -21.83
CA GLY A 245 15.92 -4.95 -22.58
C GLY A 245 16.80 -3.87 -21.95
N TYR A 246 17.44 -4.12 -20.81
CA TYR A 246 18.37 -3.17 -20.20
C TYR A 246 19.75 -3.30 -20.85
N LYS A 247 20.07 -2.38 -21.76
CA LYS A 247 21.27 -2.47 -22.62
C LYS A 247 22.56 -1.94 -21.99
N PHE A 248 22.49 -1.33 -20.80
CA PHE A 248 23.61 -0.62 -20.18
C PHE A 248 24.11 0.51 -21.09
N GLY A 249 25.39 0.89 -21.01
CA GLY A 249 25.93 2.08 -21.67
C GLY A 249 25.51 3.34 -20.94
N ASP A 250 25.28 4.44 -21.66
CA ASP A 250 24.70 5.66 -21.09
C ASP A 250 23.17 5.59 -21.14
N MET A 251 22.54 5.33 -19.99
CA MET A 251 21.08 5.24 -19.86
C MET A 251 20.48 6.53 -19.28
N THR A 252 21.25 7.62 -19.20
CA THR A 252 20.83 8.87 -18.54
C THR A 252 19.50 9.38 -19.07
N GLN A 253 19.35 9.45 -20.40
CA GLN A 253 18.13 9.97 -21.03
C GLN A 253 16.93 9.04 -20.78
N GLN A 254 17.10 7.72 -20.95
CA GLN A 254 16.03 6.74 -20.73
C GLN A 254 15.51 6.76 -19.29
N ILE A 255 16.41 6.87 -18.31
CA ILE A 255 16.04 6.95 -16.88
C ILE A 255 15.36 8.28 -16.58
N LYS A 256 15.83 9.39 -17.19
CA LYS A 256 15.21 10.70 -17.06
C LYS A 256 13.79 10.70 -17.63
N ASP A 257 13.61 10.19 -18.85
CA ASP A 257 12.31 10.14 -19.52
C ASP A 257 11.27 9.36 -18.68
N TYR A 258 11.67 8.24 -18.08
CA TYR A 258 10.81 7.50 -17.16
C TYR A 258 10.43 8.31 -15.92
N ARG A 259 11.40 8.98 -15.28
CA ARG A 259 11.14 9.79 -14.09
C ARG A 259 10.24 10.99 -14.41
N ASP A 260 10.45 11.63 -15.56
CA ASP A 260 9.64 12.74 -16.03
C ASP A 260 8.21 12.27 -16.33
N ALA A 261 8.05 11.13 -17.03
CA ALA A 261 6.74 10.53 -17.29
C ALA A 261 5.98 10.17 -15.99
N LYS A 262 6.65 9.53 -15.02
CA LYS A 262 6.06 9.18 -13.72
C LYS A 262 5.69 10.43 -12.90
N THR A 263 6.47 11.50 -13.04
CA THR A 263 6.15 12.79 -12.40
C THR A 263 4.90 13.42 -13.04
N THR A 264 4.80 13.38 -14.36
CA THR A 264 3.62 13.86 -15.10
C THR A 264 2.36 13.07 -14.73
N GLU A 265 2.43 11.74 -14.69
CA GLU A 265 1.30 10.88 -14.30
C GLU A 265 0.80 11.21 -12.89
N LYS A 266 1.71 11.34 -11.92
CA LYS A 266 1.35 11.74 -10.55
C LYS A 266 0.78 13.16 -10.47
N GLN A 267 1.29 14.08 -11.29
CA GLN A 267 0.75 15.43 -11.38
C GLN A 267 -0.67 15.42 -11.96
N GLU A 268 -0.94 14.59 -12.97
CA GLU A 268 -2.27 14.43 -13.54
C GLU A 268 -3.25 13.81 -12.54
N GLU A 269 -2.84 12.78 -11.81
CA GLU A 269 -3.62 12.17 -10.73
C GLU A 269 -3.92 13.18 -9.62
N TYR A 270 -2.91 13.94 -9.20
CA TYR A 270 -3.08 15.00 -8.22
C TYR A 270 -4.03 16.09 -8.72
N ASN A 271 -3.91 16.52 -9.99
CA ASN A 271 -4.81 17.51 -10.57
C ASN A 271 -6.26 17.01 -10.63
N LYS A 272 -6.49 15.70 -10.91
CA LYS A 272 -7.82 15.10 -10.80
C LYS A 272 -8.36 15.20 -9.37
N HIS A 273 -7.54 14.90 -8.37
CA HIS A 273 -7.90 15.03 -6.97
C HIS A 273 -8.24 16.49 -6.58
N VAL A 274 -7.49 17.48 -7.11
CA VAL A 274 -7.79 18.91 -6.94
C VAL A 274 -9.16 19.27 -7.52
N VAL A 275 -9.45 18.85 -8.76
CA VAL A 275 -10.74 19.13 -9.43
C VAL A 275 -11.89 18.49 -8.66
N GLU A 276 -11.75 17.25 -8.21
CA GLU A 276 -12.76 16.56 -7.41
C GLU A 276 -12.99 17.25 -6.06
N ALA A 277 -11.92 17.66 -5.37
CA ALA A 277 -12.01 18.37 -4.11
C ALA A 277 -12.70 19.74 -4.27
N ARG A 278 -12.37 20.48 -5.34
CA ARG A 278 -13.05 21.73 -5.69
C ARG A 278 -14.54 21.52 -5.97
N GLY A 279 -14.91 20.47 -6.70
CA GLY A 279 -16.31 20.18 -7.04
C GLY A 279 -17.17 19.78 -5.83
N LYS A 280 -16.56 19.26 -4.76
CA LYS A 280 -17.24 18.92 -3.50
C LYS A 280 -17.15 20.03 -2.46
N SER A 281 -16.38 21.07 -2.72
CA SER A 281 -16.16 22.16 -1.80
C SER A 281 -17.33 23.13 -1.78
N ARG A 282 -17.52 23.78 -0.63
CA ARG A 282 -18.46 24.91 -0.49
C ARG A 282 -17.83 26.25 -0.92
N ASN A 283 -16.58 26.23 -1.41
CA ASN A 283 -15.92 27.41 -1.96
C ASN A 283 -16.64 27.88 -3.23
N ILE A 284 -16.69 29.20 -3.42
CA ILE A 284 -17.23 29.82 -4.64
C ILE A 284 -16.03 30.25 -5.48
N TYR A 285 -15.93 29.75 -6.71
CA TYR A 285 -14.87 30.10 -7.65
C TYR A 285 -15.48 30.67 -8.93
N ASP A 286 -15.13 31.91 -9.23
CA ASP A 286 -15.46 32.63 -10.46
C ASP A 286 -16.93 32.49 -10.90
N GLN A 287 -17.87 32.67 -9.97
CA GLN A 287 -19.31 32.66 -10.25
C GLN A 287 -19.84 34.07 -10.49
N GLU A 288 -20.75 34.23 -11.45
CA GLU A 288 -21.40 35.52 -11.73
C GLU A 288 -22.13 36.04 -10.49
N GLY A 289 -21.82 37.27 -10.09
CA GLY A 289 -22.36 37.85 -8.88
C GLY A 289 -22.04 39.33 -8.72
N TYR A 290 -22.17 39.80 -7.50
CA TYR A 290 -21.90 41.20 -7.16
C TYR A 290 -21.29 41.34 -5.76
N VAL A 291 -20.60 42.46 -5.55
CA VAL A 291 -20.13 42.92 -4.24
C VAL A 291 -20.57 44.36 -4.03
N ILE A 292 -21.20 44.67 -2.90
CA ILE A 292 -21.53 46.03 -2.45
C ILE A 292 -20.52 46.42 -1.38
N ASP A 293 -19.67 47.39 -1.71
CA ASP A 293 -18.63 47.83 -0.78
C ASP A 293 -19.19 48.68 0.38
N LYS A 294 -18.32 49.00 1.35
CA LYS A 294 -18.69 49.80 2.54
C LYS A 294 -19.24 51.21 2.23
N LYS A 295 -19.06 51.71 1.01
CA LYS A 295 -19.58 53.01 0.55
C LYS A 295 -20.91 52.86 -0.19
N GLY A 296 -21.44 51.64 -0.31
CA GLY A 296 -22.64 51.32 -1.08
C GLY A 296 -22.39 51.18 -2.58
N THR A 297 -21.13 51.15 -3.04
CA THR A 297 -20.84 50.99 -4.47
C THR A 297 -20.95 49.53 -4.87
N LYS A 298 -21.81 49.23 -5.84
CA LYS A 298 -21.99 47.89 -6.39
C LYS A 298 -20.97 47.61 -7.50
N HIS A 299 -20.24 46.51 -7.35
CA HIS A 299 -19.33 45.94 -8.36
C HIS A 299 -19.95 44.63 -8.86
N THR A 300 -20.01 44.42 -10.17
CA THR A 300 -20.52 43.19 -10.80
C THR A 300 -19.40 42.47 -11.53
N GLY A 301 -19.41 41.13 -11.51
CA GLY A 301 -18.40 40.29 -12.14
C GLY A 301 -18.28 38.92 -11.47
N LEU A 302 -17.14 38.25 -11.68
CA LEU A 302 -16.92 36.89 -11.18
C LEU A 302 -16.44 36.91 -9.73
N VAL A 303 -17.26 36.38 -8.82
CA VAL A 303 -17.02 36.32 -7.38
C VAL A 303 -16.25 35.05 -7.03
N THR A 304 -15.23 35.19 -6.20
CA THR A 304 -14.44 34.09 -5.62
C THR A 304 -14.28 34.27 -4.11
N ILE A 305 -14.61 33.24 -3.33
CA ILE A 305 -14.39 33.16 -1.87
C ILE A 305 -14.13 31.71 -1.43
N GLU A 306 -13.14 31.54 -0.55
CA GLU A 306 -12.79 30.24 0.03
C GLU A 306 -13.28 30.16 1.47
N PHE A 307 -14.15 29.19 1.77
CA PHE A 307 -14.65 28.85 3.10
C PHE A 307 -13.89 27.68 3.73
N GLU A 308 -13.13 26.91 2.94
CA GLU A 308 -12.29 25.80 3.40
C GLU A 308 -11.04 25.59 2.53
N SER A 309 -10.05 24.90 3.11
CA SER A 309 -8.87 24.47 2.37
C SER A 309 -9.25 23.40 1.36
N VAL A 310 -8.78 23.58 0.13
CA VAL A 310 -8.79 22.56 -0.92
C VAL A 310 -7.38 22.43 -1.48
N PRO A 311 -6.94 21.21 -1.87
CA PRO A 311 -5.68 21.03 -2.59
C PRO A 311 -5.55 22.02 -3.77
N ARG A 312 -4.37 22.60 -3.98
CA ARG A 312 -4.13 23.63 -5.01
C ARG A 312 -3.37 23.07 -6.20
N ASP A 313 -3.67 23.57 -7.41
CA ASP A 313 -2.96 23.16 -8.64
C ASP A 313 -1.44 23.37 -8.52
N GLY A 314 -0.65 22.38 -8.96
CA GLY A 314 0.81 22.47 -9.04
C GLY A 314 1.59 22.22 -7.74
N ASP A 315 0.92 21.84 -6.64
CA ASP A 315 1.55 21.70 -5.32
C ASP A 315 2.21 20.32 -5.06
N TYR A 316 2.25 19.44 -6.07
CA TYR A 316 2.85 18.10 -5.94
C TYR A 316 4.32 18.15 -5.50
N ARG A 317 5.06 19.21 -5.86
CA ARG A 317 6.47 19.38 -5.50
C ARG A 317 6.70 19.85 -4.05
N ILE A 318 5.66 20.35 -3.37
CA ILE A 318 5.75 20.81 -1.97
C ILE A 318 5.11 19.80 -1.02
N SER A 319 4.30 18.85 -1.51
CA SER A 319 3.66 17.81 -0.69
C SER A 319 4.62 16.76 -0.10
N GLY A 320 5.90 16.78 -0.48
CA GLY A 320 6.97 16.08 0.26
C GLY A 320 7.30 16.72 1.62
N SER A 321 6.83 17.94 1.86
CA SER A 321 6.91 18.67 3.13
C SER A 321 5.52 18.68 3.77
N VAL A 322 5.11 17.52 4.30
CA VAL A 322 4.01 17.41 5.27
C VAL A 322 4.36 18.31 6.45
N GLY A 323 3.83 19.53 6.51
CA GLY A 323 4.06 20.40 7.67
C GLY A 323 3.96 21.92 7.48
N ILE A 324 3.75 22.44 6.27
CA ILE A 324 3.36 23.86 6.15
C ILE A 324 1.85 23.92 6.38
N ALA A 325 1.44 24.25 7.61
CA ALA A 325 0.04 24.49 7.96
C ALA A 325 -0.57 25.51 6.99
N ASP A 326 -1.81 25.29 6.53
CA ASP A 326 -2.49 26.32 5.76
C ASP A 326 -2.71 27.53 6.67
N VAL A 327 -2.06 28.64 6.30
CA VAL A 327 -2.12 29.90 7.05
C VAL A 327 -3.25 30.78 6.52
N SER A 328 -4.07 30.27 5.58
CA SER A 328 -5.15 31.01 4.94
C SER A 328 -6.35 31.13 5.87
N SER A 329 -6.83 32.35 6.07
CA SER A 329 -8.02 32.60 6.89
C SER A 329 -9.27 32.50 6.02
N TYR A 330 -9.98 31.39 6.14
CA TYR A 330 -11.17 31.12 5.33
C TYR A 330 -12.40 31.95 5.73
N GLY A 331 -13.23 32.27 4.74
CA GLY A 331 -14.52 32.93 4.88
C GLY A 331 -14.45 34.41 5.25
N ASN A 332 -13.26 35.04 5.25
CA ASN A 332 -13.08 36.41 5.72
C ASN A 332 -12.84 37.45 4.60
N SER A 333 -12.64 36.99 3.37
CA SER A 333 -12.35 37.84 2.22
C SER A 333 -13.02 37.30 0.97
N VAL A 334 -13.55 38.23 0.17
CA VAL A 334 -14.19 37.93 -1.11
C VAL A 334 -13.47 38.72 -2.19
N ALA A 335 -13.21 38.07 -3.32
CA ALA A 335 -12.67 38.69 -4.50
C ALA A 335 -13.78 38.82 -5.55
N ILE A 336 -13.77 39.91 -6.32
CA ILE A 336 -14.58 40.04 -7.54
C ILE A 336 -13.69 40.46 -8.70
N LYS A 337 -13.74 39.69 -9.78
CA LYS A 337 -13.08 40.01 -11.05
C LYS A 337 -14.07 40.75 -11.94
N THR A 338 -13.82 42.04 -12.09
CA THR A 338 -14.50 42.91 -13.05
C THR A 338 -13.74 42.93 -14.37
N ASP A 339 -14.34 43.45 -15.44
CA ASP A 339 -13.69 43.62 -16.76
C ASP A 339 -12.36 44.39 -16.70
N LYS A 340 -12.18 45.23 -15.68
CA LYS A 340 -11.01 46.12 -15.56
C LYS A 340 -9.93 45.59 -14.62
N LYS A 341 -10.31 44.84 -13.57
CA LYS A 341 -9.40 44.37 -12.51
C LYS A 341 -10.08 43.41 -11.53
N ARG A 342 -9.25 42.69 -10.78
CA ARG A 342 -9.64 41.96 -9.57
C ARG A 342 -9.62 42.89 -8.36
N LEU A 343 -10.73 42.93 -7.62
CA LEU A 343 -10.90 43.65 -6.36
C LEU A 343 -11.04 42.65 -5.22
N ASN A 344 -10.48 42.98 -4.05
CA ASN A 344 -10.56 42.14 -2.84
C ASN A 344 -11.18 42.95 -1.70
N PHE A 345 -12.14 42.35 -0.99
CA PHE A 345 -12.88 42.97 0.10
C PHE A 345 -12.82 42.09 1.35
N LYS A 346 -12.82 42.69 2.54
CA LYS A 346 -12.76 41.95 3.81
C LYS A 346 -14.08 42.00 4.55
N ALA A 347 -14.48 40.90 5.17
CA ALA A 347 -15.72 40.80 5.94
C ALA A 347 -15.82 41.86 7.05
N LYS A 348 -14.70 42.24 7.67
CA LYS A 348 -14.65 43.29 8.70
C LYS A 348 -15.09 44.68 8.23
N GLU A 349 -15.19 44.87 6.91
CA GLU A 349 -15.56 46.15 6.30
C GLU A 349 -17.08 46.30 6.15
N GLY A 350 -17.89 45.31 6.56
CA GLY A 350 -19.36 45.39 6.43
C GLY A 350 -19.84 45.22 4.99
N VAL A 351 -19.06 44.55 4.16
CA VAL A 351 -19.30 44.36 2.73
C VAL A 351 -20.37 43.29 2.53
N GLU A 352 -21.24 43.47 1.54
CA GLU A 352 -22.21 42.47 1.11
C GLU A 352 -21.77 41.89 -0.24
N PHE A 353 -22.01 40.61 -0.48
CA PHE A 353 -21.88 40.03 -1.81
C PHE A 353 -23.05 39.08 -2.10
N GLY A 354 -23.32 38.82 -3.37
CA GLY A 354 -24.33 37.85 -3.77
C GLY A 354 -23.92 37.07 -5.00
N VAL A 355 -24.32 35.81 -5.03
CA VAL A 355 -24.08 34.85 -6.12
C VAL A 355 -25.36 34.04 -6.30
N GLY A 356 -25.89 34.00 -7.52
CA GLY A 356 -27.21 33.43 -7.77
C GLY A 356 -28.30 34.09 -6.91
N ASN A 357 -29.02 33.28 -6.13
CA ASN A 357 -30.05 33.74 -5.19
C ASN A 357 -29.53 33.95 -3.76
N GLU A 358 -28.27 33.61 -3.50
CA GLU A 358 -27.70 33.71 -2.15
C GLU A 358 -27.08 35.08 -1.94
N ARG A 359 -27.28 35.61 -0.74
CA ARG A 359 -26.71 36.87 -0.28
C ARG A 359 -25.89 36.63 0.97
N TYR A 360 -24.73 37.27 1.02
CA TYR A 360 -23.74 37.10 2.07
C TYR A 360 -23.35 38.47 2.63
N ILE A 361 -23.27 38.57 3.95
CA ILE A 361 -22.86 39.79 4.64
C ILE A 361 -21.62 39.57 5.50
N GLY A 362 -20.64 40.46 5.32
CA GLY A 362 -19.43 40.50 6.12
C GLY A 362 -19.69 41.16 7.46
N THR A 363 -19.49 40.42 8.55
CA THR A 363 -19.70 40.97 9.89
C THR A 363 -18.67 40.40 10.87
N PRO A 364 -18.14 41.21 11.81
CA PRO A 364 -17.52 40.65 13.01
C PRO A 364 -18.56 39.83 13.78
N THR A 365 -18.23 38.59 14.10
CA THR A 365 -19.03 37.79 15.03
C THR A 365 -18.70 38.20 16.47
N SER A 366 -19.67 38.09 17.37
CA SER A 366 -19.49 38.47 18.78
C SER A 366 -18.41 37.65 19.49
N ASP A 367 -17.75 38.26 20.48
CA ASP A 367 -16.60 37.71 21.19
C ASP A 367 -16.96 36.48 22.07
N ASP A 368 -18.25 36.17 22.22
CA ASP A 368 -18.78 35.13 23.10
C ASP A 368 -18.86 33.72 22.48
N GLY A 369 -18.18 33.50 21.34
CA GLY A 369 -17.62 32.20 20.97
C GLY A 369 -18.58 31.01 20.85
N GLY A 370 -19.76 31.17 20.25
CA GLY A 370 -20.74 30.08 20.15
C GLY A 370 -20.39 28.96 19.16
N LEU A 371 -19.75 29.32 18.05
CA LEU A 371 -19.34 28.40 16.99
C LEU A 371 -17.87 28.66 16.67
N GLY A 372 -16.99 27.98 17.41
CA GLY A 372 -15.60 27.87 16.98
C GLY A 372 -15.59 27.07 15.68
N ASN A 373 -15.43 27.73 14.55
CA ASN A 373 -15.29 27.07 13.25
C ASN A 373 -13.87 26.52 13.10
N SER A 374 -13.43 25.69 14.05
CA SER A 374 -12.12 25.07 14.07
C SER A 374 -12.14 23.76 13.27
N ASN A 375 -12.03 23.88 11.95
CA ASN A 375 -11.43 22.80 11.16
C ASN A 375 -9.91 22.95 11.28
N GLY A 376 -9.28 22.36 12.30
CA GLY A 376 -7.86 21.96 12.28
C GLY A 376 -6.77 23.02 12.05
N GLU A 377 -7.07 24.27 11.74
CA GLU A 377 -6.08 25.31 11.39
C GLU A 377 -6.41 26.58 12.16
N LEU A 378 -5.78 26.71 13.33
CA LEU A 378 -5.50 27.96 14.06
C LEU A 378 -6.58 29.07 14.14
N ASP A 379 -7.89 28.76 14.07
CA ASP A 379 -8.96 29.70 14.51
C ASP A 379 -9.13 29.66 16.06
N VAL A 380 -8.01 29.47 16.77
CA VAL A 380 -7.89 29.40 18.25
C VAL A 380 -7.94 30.80 18.89
N PHE A 381 -7.95 31.85 18.08
CA PHE A 381 -8.09 33.24 18.52
C PHE A 381 -9.46 33.75 18.11
N GLY A 382 -10.40 33.76 19.06
CA GLY A 382 -11.72 34.37 18.88
C GLY A 382 -11.63 35.74 18.23
N GLY A 383 -12.48 35.97 17.22
CA GLY A 383 -12.67 37.26 16.57
C GLY A 383 -11.99 37.41 15.21
N SER A 384 -12.47 36.71 14.18
CA SER A 384 -12.20 37.09 12.78
C SER A 384 -13.52 37.26 12.04
N SER A 385 -13.80 38.47 11.55
CA SER A 385 -15.02 38.74 10.77
C SER A 385 -15.16 37.75 9.62
N LYS A 386 -16.37 37.21 9.44
CA LYS A 386 -16.69 36.25 8.39
C LYS A 386 -17.84 36.77 7.52
N PHE A 387 -17.94 36.24 6.31
CA PHE A 387 -19.15 36.34 5.50
C PHE A 387 -20.15 35.28 5.95
N LEU A 388 -21.36 35.71 6.29
CA LEU A 388 -22.49 34.86 6.68
C LEU A 388 -23.59 34.95 5.62
N ILE A 389 -24.28 33.85 5.35
CA ILE A 389 -25.44 33.81 4.47
C ILE A 389 -26.61 34.50 5.16
N VAL A 390 -27.36 35.30 4.41
CA VAL A 390 -28.57 35.97 4.88
C VAL A 390 -29.79 35.12 4.58
N ASP A 391 -30.39 34.53 5.62
CA ASP A 391 -31.59 33.68 5.50
C ASP A 391 -32.89 34.50 5.55
N TYR A 392 -32.87 35.57 6.34
CA TYR A 392 -34.01 36.46 6.52
C TYR A 392 -33.52 37.89 6.73
N ASP A 393 -34.25 38.86 6.17
CA ASP A 393 -33.99 40.28 6.33
C ASP A 393 -35.31 41.05 6.38
N ASN A 394 -35.56 41.69 7.51
CA ASN A 394 -36.66 42.62 7.70
C ASN A 394 -36.10 44.02 8.04
N GLY A 395 -35.91 44.82 7.00
CA GLY A 395 -35.51 46.23 7.13
C GLY A 395 -34.08 46.45 7.66
N GLY A 396 -33.17 45.50 7.44
CA GLY A 396 -31.80 45.52 7.96
C GLY A 396 -31.62 44.77 9.28
N ASN A 397 -32.68 44.13 9.79
CA ASN A 397 -32.61 43.16 10.88
C ASN A 397 -32.62 41.76 10.28
N MET A 398 -31.56 41.00 10.52
CA MET A 398 -31.27 39.79 9.76
C MET A 398 -31.07 38.57 10.64
N VAL A 399 -31.51 37.43 10.12
CA VAL A 399 -31.09 36.10 10.58
C VAL A 399 -30.08 35.57 9.57
N LEU A 400 -28.93 35.14 10.09
CA LEU A 400 -27.78 34.74 9.30
C LEU A 400 -27.30 33.35 9.69
N HIS A 401 -26.65 32.61 8.80
CA HIS A 401 -25.90 31.42 9.17
C HIS A 401 -24.54 31.36 8.50
N HIS A 402 -23.64 30.55 9.06
CA HIS A 402 -22.34 30.31 8.44
C HIS A 402 -22.40 29.07 7.54
N LEU A 403 -21.81 29.13 6.35
CA LEU A 403 -21.88 28.07 5.34
C LEU A 403 -21.44 26.68 5.85
N LYS A 404 -20.49 26.62 6.79
CA LYS A 404 -20.05 25.35 7.43
C LYS A 404 -20.94 24.84 8.57
N THR A 405 -21.74 25.71 9.17
CA THR A 405 -22.61 25.38 10.31
C THR A 405 -24.02 25.86 9.99
N PRO A 406 -24.72 25.20 9.05
CA PRO A 406 -26.04 25.65 8.59
C PRO A 406 -27.09 25.66 9.71
N ASP A 407 -26.93 24.85 10.75
CA ASP A 407 -27.82 24.82 11.92
C ASP A 407 -27.47 25.85 12.99
N GLY A 408 -26.51 26.74 12.70
CA GLY A 408 -26.01 27.77 13.62
C GLY A 408 -26.43 29.16 13.18
N PHE A 409 -27.52 29.65 13.75
CA PHE A 409 -28.09 30.94 13.37
C PHE A 409 -27.59 32.11 14.23
N TYR A 410 -27.31 33.23 13.58
CA TYR A 410 -26.87 34.48 14.16
C TYR A 410 -27.94 35.56 13.93
N LEU A 411 -28.00 36.51 14.86
CA LEU A 411 -28.84 37.69 14.79
C LEU A 411 -28.00 38.93 14.51
N LEU A 412 -28.36 39.69 13.48
CA LEU A 412 -27.80 41.01 13.20
C LEU A 412 -28.94 42.04 13.19
N LEU A 413 -29.04 42.85 14.25
CA LEU A 413 -30.04 43.92 14.30
C LEU A 413 -29.51 45.18 13.60
N LYS A 414 -30.43 45.96 13.03
CA LYS A 414 -30.09 47.19 12.31
C LYS A 414 -29.31 48.15 13.22
N GLY A 415 -28.20 48.67 12.71
CA GLY A 415 -27.32 49.57 13.47
C GLY A 415 -26.33 48.88 14.41
N GLN A 416 -26.46 47.56 14.64
CA GLN A 416 -25.43 46.79 15.35
C GLN A 416 -24.25 46.49 14.42
N LYS A 417 -23.04 46.60 14.96
CA LYS A 417 -21.79 46.36 14.20
C LYS A 417 -21.38 44.89 14.16
N LYS A 418 -21.87 44.06 15.09
CA LYS A 418 -21.48 42.65 15.23
C LYS A 418 -22.72 41.78 15.19
N ALA A 419 -22.68 40.65 14.48
CA ALA A 419 -23.72 39.63 14.60
C ALA A 419 -23.49 38.78 15.87
N ILE A 420 -24.57 38.41 16.55
CA ILE A 420 -24.51 37.61 17.79
C ILE A 420 -25.08 36.21 17.59
N TYR A 421 -24.43 35.21 18.18
CA TYR A 421 -25.00 33.86 18.31
C TYR A 421 -25.72 33.72 19.66
N LEU A 422 -27.03 33.53 19.60
CA LEU A 422 -27.91 33.36 20.76
C LEU A 422 -28.30 31.90 21.02
N GLY A 423 -27.71 30.93 20.33
CA GLY A 423 -27.97 29.53 20.62
C GLY A 423 -27.22 29.00 21.84
N ASN A 424 -27.40 27.71 22.11
CA ASN A 424 -26.84 27.00 23.26
C ASN A 424 -25.43 26.43 23.01
N LYS A 425 -24.86 26.54 21.81
CA LYS A 425 -23.48 26.10 21.53
C LYS A 425 -22.46 27.10 22.07
N SER A 426 -21.34 26.59 22.58
CA SER A 426 -20.19 27.35 23.07
C SER A 426 -18.90 26.72 22.56
N THR A 427 -17.81 27.48 22.56
CA THR A 427 -16.45 26.97 22.25
C THR A 427 -16.11 25.75 23.09
N PHE A 428 -16.63 25.69 24.33
CA PHE A 428 -16.50 24.54 25.22
C PHE A 428 -17.90 24.10 25.71
N GLY A 429 -18.50 23.13 25.00
CA GLY A 429 -19.76 22.48 25.39
C GLY A 429 -21.00 23.34 25.20
N THR A 430 -21.98 23.19 26.09
CA THR A 430 -23.29 23.85 26.01
C THR A 430 -23.33 25.08 26.93
N ARG A 431 -23.68 26.24 26.37
CA ARG A 431 -23.94 27.49 27.10
C ARG A 431 -25.21 27.34 27.94
N LYS A 432 -25.13 27.74 29.22
CA LYS A 432 -26.27 27.77 30.13
C LYS A 432 -27.31 28.79 29.68
N GLU A 433 -28.58 28.47 29.85
CA GLU A 433 -29.71 29.33 29.49
C GLU A 433 -29.62 30.73 30.10
N ASP A 434 -29.28 30.85 31.39
CA ASP A 434 -29.08 32.14 32.06
C ASP A 434 -28.01 33.03 31.40
N THR A 435 -27.00 32.40 30.80
CA THR A 435 -25.93 33.13 30.09
C THR A 435 -26.44 33.62 28.74
N THR A 436 -27.16 32.78 28.02
CA THR A 436 -27.82 33.15 26.76
C THR A 436 -28.84 34.27 26.98
N LYS A 437 -29.65 34.19 28.03
CA LYS A 437 -30.60 35.24 28.42
C LYS A 437 -29.91 36.58 28.65
N LYS A 438 -28.82 36.61 29.43
CA LYS A 438 -28.04 37.84 29.65
C LYS A 438 -27.50 38.44 28.36
N LEU A 439 -27.07 37.59 27.42
CA LEU A 439 -26.60 38.04 26.10
C LEU A 439 -27.74 38.59 25.25
N PHE A 440 -28.90 37.92 25.26
CA PHE A 440 -30.12 38.38 24.61
C PHE A 440 -30.52 39.76 25.14
N ASP A 441 -30.69 39.90 26.46
CA ASP A 441 -31.17 41.14 27.10
C ASP A 441 -30.22 42.31 26.77
N LYS A 442 -28.90 42.05 26.78
CA LYS A 442 -27.87 43.05 26.45
C LYS A 442 -27.86 43.45 24.98
N TYR A 443 -28.00 42.48 24.07
CA TYR A 443 -27.85 42.73 22.63
C TYR A 443 -29.12 43.27 21.98
N VAL A 444 -30.26 42.67 22.31
CA VAL A 444 -31.57 43.08 21.81
C VAL A 444 -31.99 44.41 22.44
N ASN A 445 -31.70 44.60 23.73
CA ASN A 445 -31.93 45.85 24.47
C ASN A 445 -33.33 46.45 24.22
N CYS A 446 -34.37 45.62 24.31
CA CYS A 446 -35.75 46.04 24.19
C CYS A 446 -36.61 45.42 25.30
N SER A 447 -37.20 46.27 26.15
CA SER A 447 -37.98 45.82 27.31
C SER A 447 -39.30 45.12 26.94
N ALA A 448 -39.80 45.33 25.72
CA ALA A 448 -41.00 44.66 25.22
C ALA A 448 -40.78 43.17 24.89
N LEU A 449 -39.52 42.75 24.71
CA LEU A 449 -39.19 41.39 24.29
C LEU A 449 -38.56 40.61 25.45
N GLN A 450 -39.03 39.39 25.68
CA GLN A 450 -38.52 38.51 26.73
C GLN A 450 -37.90 37.26 26.12
N PHE A 451 -36.69 36.91 26.55
CA PHE A 451 -35.95 35.74 26.04
C PHE A 451 -36.78 34.45 26.01
N SER A 452 -37.58 34.18 27.05
CA SER A 452 -38.42 32.97 27.16
C SER A 452 -39.47 32.81 26.06
N ASN A 453 -39.74 33.86 25.28
CA ASN A 453 -40.74 33.83 24.21
C ASN A 453 -40.18 33.32 22.88
N TYR A 454 -38.87 33.09 22.80
CA TYR A 454 -38.14 32.79 21.57
C TYR A 454 -37.23 31.57 21.73
N ASP A 455 -37.33 30.62 20.79
CA ASP A 455 -36.31 29.58 20.65
C ASP A 455 -35.15 30.11 19.80
N THR A 456 -34.14 30.66 20.46
CA THR A 456 -32.96 31.27 19.85
C THR A 456 -32.00 30.27 19.18
N ASN A 457 -32.29 28.97 19.22
CA ASN A 457 -31.51 27.94 18.52
C ASN A 457 -31.99 27.70 17.09
N THR A 458 -33.18 28.16 16.73
CA THR A 458 -33.81 27.86 15.43
C THR A 458 -33.97 29.10 14.57
N PHE A 459 -33.99 28.90 13.25
CA PHE A 459 -34.32 29.93 12.29
C PHE A 459 -35.68 30.58 12.61
N GLU A 460 -36.73 29.77 12.81
CA GLU A 460 -38.09 30.28 13.05
C GLU A 460 -38.18 31.10 14.34
N GLY A 461 -37.48 30.70 15.40
CA GLY A 461 -37.46 31.45 16.65
C GLY A 461 -36.74 32.81 16.51
N LEU A 462 -35.62 32.87 15.77
CA LEU A 462 -34.94 34.15 15.51
C LEU A 462 -35.67 35.01 14.49
N LYS A 463 -36.34 34.43 13.49
CA LYS A 463 -37.19 35.15 12.55
C LYS A 463 -38.34 35.84 13.28
N LYS A 464 -39.04 35.09 14.15
CA LYS A 464 -40.09 35.65 15.00
C LYS A 464 -39.55 36.79 15.87
N LEU A 465 -38.36 36.61 16.47
CA LEU A 465 -37.71 37.65 17.25
C LEU A 465 -37.46 38.92 16.41
N VAL A 466 -36.96 38.78 15.19
CA VAL A 466 -36.75 39.92 14.28
C VAL A 466 -38.07 40.63 13.97
N ASP A 467 -39.14 39.88 13.67
CA ASP A 467 -40.44 40.47 13.35
C ASP A 467 -41.05 41.21 14.53
N ASP A 468 -41.01 40.61 15.73
CA ASP A 468 -41.50 41.24 16.96
C ASP A 468 -40.65 42.48 17.33
N TYR A 469 -39.33 42.43 17.07
CA TYR A 469 -38.42 43.55 17.27
C TYR A 469 -38.74 44.72 16.35
N VAL A 470 -38.99 44.46 15.07
CA VAL A 470 -39.38 45.49 14.10
C VAL A 470 -40.72 46.14 14.49
N GLN A 471 -41.65 45.38 15.05
CA GLN A 471 -42.96 45.91 15.46
C GLN A 471 -42.92 46.69 16.78
N SER A 472 -42.07 46.28 17.73
CA SER A 472 -42.19 46.72 19.13
C SER A 472 -41.03 47.61 19.59
N CYS A 473 -39.92 47.65 18.87
CA CYS A 473 -38.65 48.19 19.37
C CYS A 473 -37.92 49.13 18.39
N ASN A 474 -38.39 49.22 17.14
CA ASN A 474 -37.65 49.79 16.02
C ASN A 474 -38.32 51.03 15.43
#